data_AF-A0A812UQ55-F1
#
_entry.id   AF-A0A812UQ55-F1
#
_cell.length_a   1.000
_cell.length_b   1.000
_cell.length_c   1.000
_cell.angle_alpha   90.00
_cell.angle_beta   90.00
_cell.angle_gamma   90.00
#
_symmetry.space_group_name_H-M   'P 1'
#
loop_
_entity.id
_entity.type
_entity.pdbx_description
1 polymer ?
#
loop_
_entity_poly.entity_id
_entity_poly.type
_entity_poly.pdbx_seq_one_letter_code
_entity_poly.pdbx_strand_id
1 'polypeptide(L)'
;MLEAAFYDSWSPGPTSCRGQASPMDASIMKKKLLVLGNLLQDFISDTTANLEDRIWIWQRYGTAYHAMYTLFEVTFAGNWPTNARPVLQRVSQTFVIFFVLYISIIVFALIRVITAIFLKDTLDAAQADAENLVVDRLRKKAEYVNKLQAAFNAIDNSGNGMISEEQLTTIFSNPKVEAYFQTLDVDVTEGHALFHMIDNGDGQVTLDEFIDGILRCRGPARALDQVAMRADLKSLDSKLSQLVEKVTGTKVPRKSTVNIAHNFRSMEVASTAHQHVF
;
A
#
# COMPACT_ATOMS: atom_id res chain seq x y z
N MET A 1 15.82 -28.81 1.35
CA MET A 1 15.20 -28.80 0.00
C MET A 1 14.77 -27.39 -0.47
N LEU A 2 15.25 -26.30 0.15
CA LEU A 2 14.96 -24.91 -0.29
C LEU A 2 16.22 -24.03 -0.48
N GLU A 3 17.43 -24.59 -0.33
CA GLU A 3 18.69 -23.85 -0.58
C GLU A 3 19.27 -24.05 -1.98
N ALA A 4 18.82 -25.06 -2.73
CA ALA A 4 19.34 -25.34 -4.07
C ALA A 4 18.68 -24.49 -5.18
N ALA A 5 17.55 -23.83 -4.90
CA ALA A 5 16.78 -23.11 -5.93
C ALA A 5 17.24 -21.67 -6.19
N PHE A 6 18.07 -21.08 -5.31
CA PHE A 6 18.52 -19.70 -5.48
C PHE A 6 19.82 -19.58 -6.29
N TYR A 7 20.67 -20.61 -6.28
CA TYR A 7 21.98 -20.59 -6.93
C TYR A 7 21.91 -20.81 -8.46
N ASP A 8 20.86 -21.47 -8.96
CA ASP A 8 20.69 -21.74 -10.40
C ASP A 8 20.14 -20.56 -11.20
N SER A 9 19.68 -19.49 -10.54
CA SER A 9 19.17 -18.28 -11.23
C SER A 9 20.28 -17.35 -11.75
N TRP A 10 21.55 -17.64 -11.44
CA TRP A 10 22.70 -16.83 -11.80
C TRP A 10 23.69 -17.58 -12.70
N SER A 11 23.17 -18.23 -13.73
CA SER A 11 23.96 -18.67 -14.87
C SER A 11 23.91 -17.58 -15.95
N PRO A 12 25.03 -16.91 -16.29
CA PRO A 12 25.02 -15.86 -17.29
C PRO A 12 24.86 -16.47 -18.68
N GLY A 13 23.65 -16.38 -19.24
CA GLY A 13 23.38 -16.69 -20.64
C GLY A 13 24.11 -15.71 -21.58
N PRO A 14 24.44 -16.13 -22.81
CA PRO A 14 25.20 -15.30 -23.75
C PRO A 14 24.24 -14.32 -24.46
N THR A 15 23.97 -13.17 -23.86
CA THR A 15 23.30 -12.04 -24.53
C THR A 15 24.01 -10.75 -24.10
N SER A 16 24.95 -10.24 -24.90
CA SER A 16 24.68 -9.27 -25.97
C SER A 16 23.86 -8.07 -25.52
N CYS A 17 24.35 -7.32 -24.53
CA CYS A 17 24.08 -5.89 -24.34
C CYS A 17 25.22 -5.28 -23.51
N ARG A 18 26.44 -5.33 -24.05
CA ARG A 18 27.56 -4.55 -23.55
C ARG A 18 27.32 -3.10 -23.99
N GLY A 19 26.57 -2.34 -23.20
CA GLY A 19 26.64 -0.88 -23.25
C GLY A 19 28.10 -0.52 -23.02
N GLN A 20 28.81 -0.21 -24.11
CA GLN A 20 30.18 0.27 -24.04
C GLN A 20 30.14 1.60 -23.28
N ALA A 21 30.42 1.55 -21.97
CA ALA A 21 31.05 2.69 -21.33
C ALA A 21 32.29 2.97 -22.17
N SER A 22 32.30 4.12 -22.85
CA SER A 22 33.34 4.42 -23.80
C SER A 22 34.68 4.45 -23.04
N PRO A 23 35.80 4.04 -23.65
CA PRO A 23 37.12 4.18 -23.02
C PRO A 23 37.43 5.66 -22.67
N MET A 24 36.71 6.62 -23.25
CA MET A 24 36.72 8.02 -22.85
C MET A 24 36.17 8.21 -21.43
N ASP A 25 35.08 7.55 -21.02
CA ASP A 25 34.47 7.74 -19.69
C ASP A 25 35.35 7.20 -18.57
N ALA A 26 35.99 6.05 -18.78
CA ALA A 26 36.97 5.49 -17.86
C ALA A 26 38.29 6.30 -17.86
N SER A 27 38.72 6.83 -19.01
CA SER A 27 39.90 7.70 -19.12
C SER A 27 39.66 9.07 -18.49
N ILE A 28 38.46 9.63 -18.62
CA ILE A 28 38.03 10.90 -18.00
C ILE A 28 37.92 10.73 -16.48
N MET A 29 37.35 9.62 -15.98
CA MET A 29 37.36 9.32 -14.55
C MET A 29 38.78 9.10 -14.01
N LYS A 30 39.63 8.34 -14.72
CA LYS A 30 41.05 8.16 -14.33
C LYS A 30 41.81 9.47 -14.35
N LYS A 31 41.65 10.31 -15.38
CA LYS A 31 42.27 11.64 -15.47
C LYS A 31 41.78 12.57 -14.36
N LYS A 32 40.47 12.58 -14.04
CA LYS A 32 39.93 13.36 -12.91
C LYS A 32 40.43 12.87 -11.54
N LEU A 33 40.63 11.56 -11.35
CA LEU A 33 41.20 10.98 -10.13
C LEU A 33 42.72 11.28 -9.98
N LEU A 34 43.44 11.33 -11.09
CA LEU A 34 44.88 11.63 -11.16
C LEU A 34 45.20 13.12 -11.02
N VAL A 35 44.24 14.01 -11.19
CA VAL A 35 44.46 15.46 -11.10
C VAL A 35 44.93 15.86 -9.71
N LEU A 36 44.31 15.36 -8.64
CA LEU A 36 44.70 15.76 -7.28
C LEU A 36 46.05 15.16 -6.87
N GLY A 37 46.32 13.91 -7.24
CA GLY A 37 47.63 13.27 -7.01
C GLY A 37 48.76 13.97 -7.78
N ASN A 38 48.55 14.31 -9.06
CA ASN A 38 49.54 15.04 -9.87
C ASN A 38 49.72 16.49 -9.40
N LEU A 39 48.65 17.18 -8.98
CA LEU A 39 48.74 18.56 -8.48
C LEU A 39 49.40 18.66 -7.10
N LEU A 40 49.31 17.60 -6.28
CA LEU A 40 49.97 17.54 -4.98
C LEU A 40 51.39 16.94 -5.07
N GLN A 41 51.75 16.32 -6.20
CA GLN A 41 53.04 15.68 -6.39
C GLN A 41 54.20 16.66 -6.22
N ASP A 42 54.06 17.89 -6.73
CA ASP A 42 55.08 18.93 -6.60
C ASP A 42 55.37 19.29 -5.14
N PHE A 43 54.32 19.38 -4.31
CA PHE A 43 54.45 19.62 -2.86
C PHE A 43 55.01 18.40 -2.11
N ILE A 44 54.65 17.19 -2.53
CA ILE A 44 55.14 15.94 -1.93
C ILE A 44 56.63 15.75 -2.24
N SER A 45 57.09 16.16 -3.41
CA SER A 45 58.49 16.05 -3.84
C SER A 45 59.40 17.16 -3.31
N ASP A 46 58.85 18.27 -2.81
CA ASP A 46 59.60 19.38 -2.23
C ASP A 46 60.27 19.00 -0.89
N THR A 47 61.60 19.03 -0.84
CA THR A 47 62.39 18.71 0.37
C THR A 47 62.46 19.85 1.37
N THR A 48 62.00 21.06 1.00
CA THR A 48 62.00 22.24 1.88
C THR A 48 60.77 22.34 2.78
N ALA A 49 59.68 21.62 2.43
CA ALA A 49 58.45 21.56 3.20
C ALA A 49 58.54 20.59 4.39
N ASN A 50 57.69 20.81 5.40
CA ASN A 50 57.66 20.02 6.63
C ASN A 50 57.39 18.52 6.33
N LEU A 51 58.22 17.65 6.90
CA LEU A 51 58.17 16.20 6.69
C LEU A 51 56.84 15.59 7.14
N GLU A 52 56.27 16.06 8.26
CA GLU A 52 55.01 15.52 8.79
C GLU A 52 53.84 15.78 7.83
N ASP A 53 53.82 16.96 7.21
CA ASP A 53 52.77 17.37 6.26
C ASP A 53 52.83 16.56 4.96
N ARG A 54 54.05 16.31 4.48
CA ARG A 54 54.29 15.49 3.27
C ARG A 54 53.86 14.05 3.48
N ILE A 55 54.16 13.45 4.63
CA ILE A 55 53.72 12.08 4.98
C ILE A 55 52.19 12.03 5.06
N TRP A 56 51.56 13.01 5.71
CA TRP A 56 50.10 13.04 5.84
C TRP A 56 49.40 13.15 4.48
N ILE A 57 49.90 14.01 3.59
CA ILE A 57 49.35 14.19 2.24
C ILE A 57 49.60 12.95 1.40
N TRP A 58 50.80 12.34 1.46
CA TRP A 58 51.12 11.12 0.73
C TRP A 58 50.19 9.95 1.12
N GLN A 59 49.90 9.78 2.41
CA GLN A 59 49.00 8.72 2.88
C GLN A 59 47.56 8.86 2.36
N ARG A 60 47.09 10.08 2.07
CA ARG A 60 45.71 10.34 1.62
C ARG A 60 45.58 10.58 0.12
N TYR A 61 46.56 11.22 -0.50
CA TYR A 61 46.50 11.68 -1.88
C TYR A 61 47.67 11.22 -2.75
N GLY A 62 48.66 10.53 -2.16
CA GLY A 62 49.92 10.18 -2.83
C GLY A 62 49.77 9.16 -3.96
N THR A 63 48.77 8.28 -3.90
CA THR A 63 48.45 7.39 -5.03
C THR A 63 47.00 7.52 -5.43
N ALA A 64 46.67 7.14 -6.66
CA ALA A 64 45.31 7.18 -7.19
C ALA A 64 44.32 6.39 -6.31
N TYR A 65 44.75 5.28 -5.72
CA TYR A 65 43.92 4.47 -4.82
C TYR A 65 43.63 5.19 -3.49
N HIS A 66 44.66 5.79 -2.87
CA HIS A 66 44.47 6.57 -1.63
C HIS A 66 43.58 7.80 -1.88
N ALA A 67 43.80 8.50 -2.99
CA ALA A 67 42.97 9.65 -3.37
C ALA A 67 41.51 9.22 -3.61
N MET A 68 41.29 8.09 -4.30
CA MET A 68 39.96 7.52 -4.50
C MET A 68 39.27 7.20 -3.18
N TYR A 69 39.97 6.55 -2.25
CA TYR A 69 39.44 6.21 -0.93
C TYR A 69 39.11 7.46 -0.10
N THR A 70 40.00 8.45 -0.09
CA THR A 70 39.77 9.72 0.60
C THR A 70 38.56 10.47 0.00
N LEU A 71 38.43 10.49 -1.32
CA LEU A 71 37.27 11.10 -1.99
C LEU A 71 35.97 10.32 -1.71
N PHE A 72 36.04 9.00 -1.57
CA PHE A 72 34.91 8.18 -1.12
C PHE A 72 34.50 8.53 0.32
N GLU A 73 35.45 8.65 1.26
CA GLU A 73 35.19 9.08 2.63
C GLU A 73 34.60 10.50 2.69
N VAL A 74 35.13 11.42 1.89
CA VAL A 74 34.62 12.79 1.73
C VAL A 74 33.16 12.78 1.25
N THR A 75 32.82 11.87 0.34
CA THR A 75 31.49 11.79 -0.28
C THR A 75 30.44 11.17 0.64
N PHE A 76 30.75 10.07 1.32
CA PHE A 76 29.77 9.32 2.11
C PHE A 76 29.84 9.58 3.61
N ALA A 77 31.04 9.77 4.18
CA ALA A 77 31.21 9.99 5.61
C ALA A 77 31.14 11.48 6.01
N GLY A 78 31.08 12.39 5.03
CA GLY A 78 30.99 13.83 5.28
C GLY A 78 32.24 14.44 5.95
N ASN A 79 33.34 13.70 6.03
CA ASN A 79 34.58 14.12 6.68
C ASN A 79 35.45 15.04 5.79
N TRP A 80 34.80 15.87 4.98
CA TRP A 80 35.46 16.76 4.03
C TRP A 80 36.27 17.90 4.68
N PRO A 81 35.89 18.49 5.83
CA PRO A 81 36.72 19.54 6.44
C PRO A 81 38.08 19.02 6.91
N THR A 82 38.11 17.80 7.45
CA THR A 82 39.35 17.15 7.93
C THR A 82 40.30 16.82 6.79
N ASN A 83 39.77 16.43 5.64
CA ASN A 83 40.57 16.06 4.47
C ASN A 83 40.95 17.27 3.59
N ALA A 84 40.15 18.33 3.57
CA ALA A 84 40.37 19.51 2.72
C ALA A 84 41.10 20.67 3.42
N ARG A 85 40.84 20.94 4.72
CA ARG A 85 41.47 22.08 5.43
C ARG A 85 43.00 22.00 5.51
N PRO A 86 43.63 20.85 5.80
CA PRO A 86 45.08 20.75 5.83
C PRO A 86 45.71 21.03 4.46
N VAL A 87 45.08 20.58 3.37
CA VAL A 87 45.55 20.83 2.00
C VAL A 87 45.47 22.33 1.66
N LEU A 88 44.38 22.98 2.06
CA LEU A 88 44.17 24.42 1.89
C LEU A 88 45.23 25.25 2.64
N GLN A 89 45.48 24.92 3.91
CA GLN A 89 46.34 25.72 4.77
C GLN A 89 47.84 25.46 4.53
N ARG A 90 48.21 24.25 4.12
CA ARG A 90 49.62 23.81 4.07
C ARG A 90 50.21 23.74 2.67
N VAL A 91 49.38 23.62 1.62
CA VAL A 91 49.85 23.51 0.23
C VAL A 91 49.57 24.77 -0.57
N SER A 92 48.29 25.06 -0.83
CA SER A 92 47.89 26.24 -1.61
C SER A 92 46.39 26.51 -1.47
N GLN A 93 46.04 27.80 -1.49
CA GLN A 93 44.65 28.25 -1.40
C GLN A 93 43.83 27.98 -2.67
N THR A 94 44.48 27.76 -3.81
CA THR A 94 43.78 27.49 -5.08
C THR A 94 42.98 26.19 -5.03
N PHE A 95 43.36 25.23 -4.18
CA PHE A 95 42.65 23.96 -4.03
C PHE A 95 41.24 24.08 -3.43
N VAL A 96 40.87 25.22 -2.82
CA VAL A 96 39.48 25.45 -2.34
C VAL A 96 38.48 25.28 -3.47
N ILE A 97 38.76 25.86 -4.63
CA ILE A 97 37.84 25.87 -5.76
C ILE A 97 37.58 24.43 -6.22
N PHE A 98 38.61 23.58 -6.24
CA PHE A 98 38.49 22.17 -6.57
C PHE A 98 37.57 21.41 -5.60
N PHE A 99 37.82 21.52 -4.28
CA PHE A 99 37.03 20.80 -3.28
C PHE A 99 35.59 21.31 -3.21
N VAL A 100 35.36 22.61 -3.34
CA VAL A 100 34.01 23.20 -3.35
C VAL A 100 33.22 22.69 -4.56
N LEU A 101 33.78 22.76 -5.77
CA LEU A 101 33.12 22.25 -6.97
C LEU A 101 32.86 20.74 -6.88
N TYR A 102 33.83 19.97 -6.37
CA TYR A 102 33.67 18.53 -6.16
C TYR A 102 32.50 18.23 -5.21
N ILE A 103 32.44 18.87 -4.05
CA ILE A 103 31.39 18.65 -3.06
C ILE A 103 30.02 19.08 -3.62
N SER A 104 29.92 20.24 -4.26
CA SER A 104 28.66 20.72 -4.84
C SER A 104 28.12 19.79 -5.92
N ILE A 105 28.97 19.23 -6.78
CA ILE A 105 28.51 18.36 -7.87
C ILE A 105 28.26 16.93 -7.36
N ILE A 106 29.21 16.34 -6.65
CA ILE A 106 29.15 14.92 -6.29
C ILE A 106 28.21 14.70 -5.10
N VAL A 107 28.36 15.49 -4.04
CA VAL A 107 27.57 15.28 -2.80
C VAL A 107 26.16 15.84 -2.94
N PHE A 108 26.03 17.07 -3.45
CA PHE A 108 24.72 17.71 -3.53
C PHE A 108 23.93 17.31 -4.78
N ALA A 109 24.52 17.26 -5.97
CA ALA A 109 23.76 16.93 -7.18
C ALA A 109 23.60 15.42 -7.37
N LEU A 110 24.70 14.65 -7.44
CA LEU A 110 24.60 13.21 -7.77
C LEU A 110 23.89 12.39 -6.68
N ILE A 111 24.30 12.48 -5.41
CA ILE A 111 23.68 11.67 -4.35
C ILE A 111 22.19 12.01 -4.22
N ARG A 112 21.82 13.31 -4.21
CA ARG A 112 20.42 13.70 -4.06
C ARG A 112 19.56 13.27 -5.24
N VAL A 113 20.07 13.36 -6.47
CA VAL A 113 19.35 12.88 -7.65
C VAL A 113 19.14 11.37 -7.59
N ILE A 114 20.18 10.60 -7.22
CA ILE A 114 20.08 9.15 -7.07
C ILE A 114 19.05 8.79 -5.99
N THR A 115 19.14 9.39 -4.81
CA THR A 115 18.16 9.17 -3.73
C THR A 115 16.74 9.54 -4.15
N ALA A 116 16.56 10.62 -4.91
CA ALA A 116 15.26 11.05 -5.41
C ALA A 116 14.64 10.04 -6.39
N ILE A 117 15.45 9.46 -7.29
CA ILE A 117 14.97 8.43 -8.23
C ILE A 117 14.54 7.18 -7.46
N PHE A 118 15.36 6.67 -6.55
CA PHE A 118 14.98 5.51 -5.74
C PHE A 118 13.73 5.75 -4.89
N LEU A 119 13.59 6.95 -4.32
CA LEU A 119 12.39 7.31 -3.59
C LEU A 119 11.17 7.37 -4.51
N LYS A 120 11.31 7.95 -5.71
CA LYS A 120 10.24 8.00 -6.71
C LYS A 120 9.79 6.60 -7.10
N ASP A 121 10.71 5.71 -7.45
CA ASP A 121 10.37 4.33 -7.83
C ASP A 121 9.66 3.59 -6.69
N THR A 122 10.08 3.83 -5.44
CA THR A 122 9.43 3.26 -4.26
C THR A 122 8.00 3.79 -4.06
N LEU A 123 7.79 5.10 -4.28
CA LEU A 123 6.47 5.72 -4.17
C LEU A 123 5.55 5.28 -5.32
N ASP A 124 6.07 5.20 -6.55
CA ASP A 124 5.31 4.75 -7.72
C ASP A 124 4.88 3.28 -7.55
N ALA A 125 5.74 2.41 -7.01
CA ALA A 125 5.38 1.02 -6.68
C ALA A 125 4.29 0.96 -5.59
N ALA A 126 4.41 1.77 -4.54
CA ALA A 126 3.40 1.84 -3.48
C ALA A 126 2.04 2.36 -3.99
N GLN A 127 2.04 3.29 -4.97
CA GLN A 127 0.80 3.78 -5.58
C GLN A 127 0.18 2.75 -6.52
N ALA A 128 0.98 2.02 -7.30
CA ALA A 128 0.51 0.96 -8.18
C ALA A 128 -0.25 -0.13 -7.38
N ASP A 129 0.22 -0.47 -6.18
CA ASP A 129 -0.49 -1.41 -5.30
C ASP A 129 -1.89 -0.89 -4.91
N ALA A 130 -2.03 0.40 -4.61
CA ALA A 130 -3.33 0.99 -4.26
C ALA A 130 -4.32 0.95 -5.43
N GLU A 131 -3.87 1.25 -6.65
CA GLU A 131 -4.71 1.19 -7.86
C GLU A 131 -5.09 -0.25 -8.22
N ASN A 132 -4.12 -1.19 -8.15
CA ASN A 132 -4.35 -2.61 -8.39
C ASN A 132 -5.38 -3.19 -7.42
N LEU A 133 -5.37 -2.77 -6.15
CA LEU A 133 -6.36 -3.19 -5.16
C LEU A 133 -7.79 -2.75 -5.54
N VAL A 134 -7.97 -1.58 -6.15
CA VAL A 134 -9.30 -1.12 -6.62
C VAL A 134 -9.76 -1.95 -7.81
N VAL A 135 -8.87 -2.18 -8.78
CA VAL A 135 -9.17 -3.00 -9.97
C VAL A 135 -9.52 -4.43 -9.56
N ASP A 136 -8.78 -5.03 -8.63
CA ASP A 136 -9.06 -6.37 -8.10
C ASP A 136 -10.41 -6.45 -7.38
N ARG A 137 -10.79 -5.41 -6.63
CA ARG A 137 -12.12 -5.35 -5.99
C ARG A 137 -13.25 -5.30 -7.02
N LEU A 138 -13.09 -4.48 -8.06
CA LEU A 138 -14.08 -4.38 -9.15
C LEU A 138 -14.19 -5.70 -9.92
N ARG A 139 -13.06 -6.34 -10.23
CA ARG A 139 -13.02 -7.65 -10.88
C ARG A 139 -13.73 -8.72 -10.06
N LYS A 140 -13.43 -8.83 -8.75
CA LYS A 140 -14.10 -9.77 -7.85
C LYS A 140 -15.61 -9.53 -7.77
N LYS A 141 -16.04 -8.25 -7.80
CA LYS A 141 -17.47 -7.91 -7.85
C LYS A 141 -18.12 -8.39 -9.15
N ALA A 142 -17.47 -8.18 -10.30
CA ALA A 142 -17.98 -8.63 -11.59
C ALA A 142 -18.05 -10.17 -11.68
N GLU A 143 -17.00 -10.88 -11.24
CA GLU A 143 -16.99 -12.35 -11.16
C GLU A 143 -18.12 -12.88 -10.26
N TYR A 144 -18.43 -12.19 -9.17
CA TYR A 144 -19.54 -12.53 -8.28
C TYR A 144 -20.90 -12.34 -8.95
N VAL A 145 -21.11 -11.20 -9.63
CA VAL A 145 -22.35 -10.94 -10.39
C VAL A 145 -22.56 -12.00 -11.47
N ASN A 146 -21.51 -12.40 -12.18
CA ASN A 146 -21.58 -13.47 -13.19
C ASN A 146 -22.01 -14.82 -12.59
N LYS A 147 -21.55 -15.16 -11.38
CA LYS A 147 -21.98 -16.38 -10.67
C LYS A 147 -23.46 -16.31 -10.28
N LEU A 148 -23.92 -15.16 -9.81
CA LEU A 148 -25.34 -14.95 -9.49
C LEU A 148 -26.22 -15.05 -10.73
N GLN A 149 -25.79 -14.50 -11.85
CA GLN A 149 -26.51 -14.61 -13.12
C GLN A 149 -26.58 -16.07 -13.60
N ALA A 150 -25.49 -16.83 -13.46
CA ALA A 150 -25.49 -18.26 -13.76
C ALA A 150 -26.46 -19.04 -12.84
N ALA A 151 -26.51 -18.70 -11.55
CA ALA A 151 -27.45 -19.30 -10.60
C ALA A 151 -28.91 -18.96 -10.95
N PHE A 152 -29.19 -17.69 -11.29
CA PHE A 152 -30.52 -17.25 -11.72
C PHE A 152 -31.00 -18.01 -12.96
N ASN A 153 -30.14 -18.14 -13.97
CA ASN A 153 -30.47 -18.88 -15.19
C ASN A 153 -30.67 -20.38 -14.95
N ALA A 154 -30.05 -20.95 -13.91
CA ALA A 154 -30.28 -22.34 -13.52
C ALA A 154 -31.60 -22.52 -12.75
N ILE A 155 -32.13 -21.45 -12.16
CA ILE A 155 -33.39 -21.42 -11.43
C ILE A 155 -34.57 -21.19 -12.38
N ASP A 156 -34.42 -20.25 -13.33
CA ASP A 156 -35.44 -19.92 -14.32
C ASP A 156 -35.59 -21.03 -15.38
N ASN A 157 -36.36 -22.07 -15.03
CA ASN A 157 -36.73 -23.13 -15.96
C ASN A 157 -37.70 -22.66 -17.06
N SER A 158 -38.40 -21.54 -16.83
CA SER A 158 -39.37 -20.96 -17.75
C SER A 158 -38.73 -20.13 -18.87
N GLY A 159 -37.52 -19.61 -18.64
CA GLY A 159 -36.83 -18.70 -19.55
C GLY A 159 -37.55 -17.36 -19.72
N ASN A 160 -38.42 -16.98 -18.78
CA ASN A 160 -39.18 -15.73 -18.80
C ASN A 160 -38.42 -14.58 -18.13
N GLY A 161 -37.26 -14.85 -17.51
CA GLY A 161 -36.46 -13.87 -16.80
C GLY A 161 -37.02 -13.47 -15.43
N MET A 162 -37.97 -14.24 -14.89
CA MET A 162 -38.71 -13.95 -13.65
C MET A 162 -38.81 -15.20 -12.77
N ILE A 163 -38.58 -15.05 -11.46
CA ILE A 163 -38.73 -16.14 -10.49
C ILE A 163 -39.92 -15.87 -9.58
N SER A 164 -40.84 -16.82 -9.49
CA SER A 164 -41.96 -16.77 -8.53
C SER A 164 -41.56 -17.29 -7.15
N GLU A 165 -42.30 -16.89 -6.12
CA GLU A 165 -42.06 -17.30 -4.72
C GLU A 165 -42.02 -18.83 -4.55
N GLU A 166 -42.96 -19.53 -5.18
CA GLU A 166 -43.08 -20.99 -5.11
C GLU A 166 -41.86 -21.69 -5.73
N GLN A 167 -41.34 -21.15 -6.84
CA GLN A 167 -40.14 -21.65 -7.51
C GLN A 167 -38.90 -21.44 -6.65
N LEU A 168 -38.74 -20.23 -6.08
CA LEU A 168 -37.60 -19.90 -5.23
C LEU A 168 -37.56 -20.80 -3.97
N THR A 169 -38.71 -20.95 -3.31
CA THR A 169 -38.85 -21.74 -2.07
C THR A 169 -38.59 -23.22 -2.32
N THR A 170 -39.10 -23.75 -3.43
CA THR A 170 -38.87 -25.15 -3.84
C THR A 170 -37.39 -25.42 -4.11
N ILE A 171 -36.68 -24.45 -4.69
CA ILE A 171 -35.28 -24.60 -5.04
C ILE A 171 -34.36 -24.45 -3.83
N PHE A 172 -34.66 -23.53 -2.92
CA PHE A 172 -33.91 -23.41 -1.66
C PHE A 172 -34.14 -24.60 -0.71
N SER A 173 -35.22 -25.34 -0.89
CA SER A 173 -35.41 -26.64 -0.21
C SER A 173 -34.42 -27.72 -0.68
N ASN A 174 -33.71 -27.50 -1.80
CA ASN A 174 -32.68 -28.43 -2.28
C ASN A 174 -31.35 -28.17 -1.55
N PRO A 175 -30.83 -29.14 -0.77
CA PRO A 175 -29.61 -28.95 0.02
C PRO A 175 -28.36 -28.67 -0.84
N LYS A 176 -28.36 -29.05 -2.13
CA LYS A 176 -27.26 -28.70 -3.05
C LYS A 176 -27.24 -27.23 -3.40
N VAL A 177 -28.41 -26.62 -3.53
CA VAL A 177 -28.54 -25.20 -3.88
C VAL A 177 -28.29 -24.35 -2.65
N GLU A 178 -28.80 -24.77 -1.49
CA GLU A 178 -28.47 -24.18 -0.20
C GLU A 178 -26.94 -24.12 0.02
N ALA A 179 -26.25 -25.25 -0.16
CA ALA A 179 -24.79 -25.29 -0.05
C ALA A 179 -24.09 -24.37 -1.06
N TYR A 180 -24.62 -24.22 -2.27
CA TYR A 180 -24.07 -23.32 -3.28
C TYR A 180 -24.22 -21.85 -2.86
N PHE A 181 -25.38 -21.42 -2.35
CA PHE A 181 -25.59 -20.05 -1.86
C PHE A 181 -24.79 -19.75 -0.58
N GLN A 182 -24.55 -20.75 0.26
CA GLN A 182 -23.60 -20.63 1.38
C GLN A 182 -22.18 -20.34 0.88
N THR A 183 -21.73 -20.91 -0.25
CA THR A 183 -20.42 -20.54 -0.83
C THR A 183 -20.37 -19.11 -1.38
N LEU A 184 -21.53 -18.47 -1.56
CA LEU A 184 -21.68 -17.08 -1.97
C LEU A 184 -21.86 -16.12 -0.79
N ASP A 185 -21.69 -16.60 0.45
CA ASP A 185 -21.94 -15.89 1.72
C ASP A 185 -23.39 -15.39 1.86
N VAL A 186 -24.35 -16.20 1.41
CA VAL A 186 -25.78 -15.92 1.51
C VAL A 186 -26.45 -17.00 2.35
N ASP A 187 -27.10 -16.61 3.42
CA ASP A 187 -27.93 -17.51 4.22
C ASP A 187 -29.33 -17.60 3.60
N VAL A 188 -29.68 -18.79 3.12
CA VAL A 188 -30.95 -19.10 2.44
C VAL A 188 -31.85 -19.98 3.30
N THR A 189 -31.57 -20.13 4.60
CA THR A 189 -32.38 -20.94 5.53
C THR A 189 -33.85 -20.54 5.59
N GLU A 190 -34.17 -19.25 5.41
CA GLU A 190 -35.54 -18.75 5.30
C GLU A 190 -35.83 -18.17 3.90
N GLY A 191 -36.03 -19.06 2.91
CA GLY A 191 -36.31 -18.67 1.53
C GLY A 191 -37.48 -17.70 1.32
N HIS A 192 -38.53 -17.81 2.13
CA HIS A 192 -39.67 -16.87 2.11
C HIS A 192 -39.27 -15.46 2.56
N ALA A 193 -38.48 -15.34 3.63
CA ALA A 193 -38.01 -14.06 4.12
C ALA A 193 -37.07 -13.40 3.11
N LEU A 194 -36.22 -14.21 2.45
CA LEU A 194 -35.35 -13.72 1.39
C LEU A 194 -36.15 -13.26 0.18
N PHE A 195 -37.18 -14.00 -0.25
CA PHE A 195 -38.04 -13.59 -1.36
C PHE A 195 -38.69 -12.23 -1.09
N HIS A 196 -39.32 -12.05 0.07
CA HIS A 196 -39.95 -10.77 0.45
C HIS A 196 -38.97 -9.60 0.60
N MET A 197 -37.68 -9.88 0.85
CA MET A 197 -36.65 -8.85 0.96
C MET A 197 -36.12 -8.42 -0.42
N ILE A 198 -36.23 -9.28 -1.42
CA ILE A 198 -35.77 -9.06 -2.79
C ILE A 198 -36.90 -8.50 -3.68
N ASP A 199 -38.12 -9.01 -3.50
CA ASP A 199 -39.32 -8.63 -4.25
C ASP A 199 -39.68 -7.15 -4.03
N ASN A 200 -40.12 -6.49 -5.11
CA ASN A 200 -40.60 -5.11 -5.09
C ASN A 200 -42.09 -5.00 -4.69
N GLY A 201 -42.76 -6.14 -4.50
CA GLY A 201 -44.17 -6.27 -4.14
C GLY A 201 -45.09 -6.67 -5.31
N ASP A 202 -44.54 -7.05 -6.46
CA ASP A 202 -45.29 -7.59 -7.60
C ASP A 202 -45.40 -9.13 -7.59
N GLY A 203 -44.75 -9.78 -6.61
CA GLY A 203 -44.77 -11.23 -6.43
C GLY A 203 -43.89 -11.99 -7.42
N GLN A 204 -42.99 -11.30 -8.12
CA GLN A 204 -42.01 -11.88 -9.02
C GLN A 204 -40.64 -11.21 -8.83
N VAL A 205 -39.57 -11.98 -9.03
CA VAL A 205 -38.20 -11.45 -8.89
C VAL A 205 -37.52 -11.46 -10.25
N THR A 206 -37.18 -10.28 -10.75
CA THR A 206 -36.35 -10.12 -11.96
C THR A 206 -34.87 -10.47 -11.68
N LEU A 207 -34.07 -10.68 -12.73
CA LEU A 207 -32.63 -10.88 -12.61
C LEU A 207 -31.93 -9.73 -11.86
N ASP A 208 -32.30 -8.49 -12.17
CA ASP A 208 -31.68 -7.30 -11.57
C ASP A 208 -32.02 -7.18 -10.09
N GLU A 209 -33.28 -7.46 -9.71
CA GLU A 209 -33.71 -7.52 -8.30
C GLU A 209 -33.02 -8.64 -7.55
N PHE A 210 -32.92 -9.82 -8.14
CA PHE A 210 -32.21 -10.95 -7.56
C PHE A 210 -30.75 -10.62 -7.24
N ILE A 211 -30.04 -10.01 -8.19
CA ILE A 211 -28.64 -9.62 -8.01
C ILE A 211 -28.51 -8.52 -6.95
N ASP A 212 -29.31 -7.45 -7.00
CA ASP A 212 -29.22 -6.34 -6.02
C ASP A 212 -29.62 -6.79 -4.62
N GLY A 213 -30.68 -7.59 -4.53
CA GLY A 213 -31.20 -8.17 -3.30
C GLY A 213 -30.17 -9.07 -2.61
N ILE A 214 -29.55 -10.00 -3.33
CA ILE A 214 -28.50 -10.86 -2.78
C ILE A 214 -27.25 -10.04 -2.40
N LEU A 215 -26.86 -9.05 -3.21
CA LEU A 215 -25.74 -8.17 -2.88
C LEU A 215 -25.99 -7.37 -1.58
N ARG A 216 -27.25 -7.06 -1.27
CA ARG A 216 -27.68 -6.38 -0.05
C ARG A 216 -27.75 -7.32 1.16
N CYS A 217 -28.15 -8.57 0.96
CA CYS A 217 -28.16 -9.62 1.99
C CYS A 217 -26.77 -10.15 2.34
N ARG A 218 -25.75 -9.88 1.53
CA ARG A 218 -24.41 -10.45 1.69
C ARG A 218 -23.65 -9.85 2.86
N GLY A 219 -23.20 -10.73 3.75
CA GLY A 219 -22.29 -10.40 4.86
C GLY A 219 -23.00 -9.82 6.09
N PRO A 220 -22.25 -9.47 7.15
CA PRO A 220 -22.83 -8.95 8.37
C PRO A 220 -23.47 -7.58 8.11
N ALA A 221 -24.64 -7.33 8.71
CA ALA A 221 -25.36 -6.05 8.63
C ALA A 221 -24.39 -4.89 8.87
N ARG A 222 -24.24 -4.02 7.86
CA ARG A 222 -23.23 -2.97 7.91
C ARG A 222 -23.62 -1.93 8.95
N ALA A 223 -22.63 -1.21 9.48
CA ALA A 223 -22.87 -0.11 10.41
C ALA A 223 -23.86 0.93 9.85
N LEU A 224 -23.88 1.12 8.52
CA LEU A 224 -24.83 2.00 7.83
C LEU A 224 -26.28 1.47 7.92
N ASP A 225 -26.48 0.16 7.74
CA ASP A 225 -27.80 -0.48 7.83
C ASP A 225 -28.35 -0.38 9.26
N GLN A 226 -27.48 -0.50 10.28
CA GLN A 226 -27.85 -0.28 11.67
C GLN A 226 -28.26 1.16 11.96
N VAL A 227 -27.59 2.14 11.34
CA VAL A 227 -27.96 3.56 11.46
C VAL A 227 -29.30 3.85 10.78
N ALA A 228 -29.53 3.28 9.59
CA ALA A 228 -30.80 3.40 8.88
C ALA A 228 -31.95 2.80 9.71
N MET A 229 -31.77 1.58 10.22
CA MET A 229 -32.74 0.91 11.09
C MET A 229 -33.06 1.74 12.35
N ARG A 230 -32.04 2.37 12.97
CA ARG A 230 -32.26 3.28 14.11
C ARG A 230 -33.09 4.51 13.73
N ALA A 231 -32.90 5.04 12.53
CA ALA A 231 -33.69 6.17 12.04
C ALA A 231 -35.15 5.76 11.81
N ASP A 232 -35.37 4.58 11.23
CA ASP A 232 -36.72 4.02 11.01
C ASP A 232 -37.43 3.72 12.33
N LEU A 233 -36.73 3.14 13.31
CA LEU A 233 -37.26 2.94 14.66
C LEU A 233 -37.65 4.27 15.34
N LYS A 234 -36.85 5.33 15.15
CA LYS A 234 -37.17 6.68 15.68
C LYS A 234 -38.39 7.29 14.97
N SER A 235 -38.54 7.04 13.67
CA SER A 235 -39.70 7.46 12.89
C SER A 235 -40.96 6.72 13.35
N LEU A 236 -40.87 5.41 13.56
CA LEU A 236 -41.93 4.58 14.13
C LEU A 236 -42.34 5.04 15.52
N ASP A 237 -41.38 5.30 16.41
CA ASP A 237 -41.65 5.82 17.77
C ASP A 237 -42.42 7.15 17.73
N SER A 238 -42.04 8.04 16.80
CA SER A 238 -42.76 9.30 16.59
C SER A 238 -44.18 9.10 16.09
N LYS A 239 -44.40 8.18 15.13
CA LYS A 239 -45.74 7.86 14.61
C LYS A 239 -46.61 7.22 15.69
N LEU A 240 -46.04 6.28 16.46
CA LEU A 240 -46.73 5.61 17.57
C LEU A 240 -47.15 6.62 18.64
N SER A 241 -46.26 7.54 19.01
CA SER A 241 -46.55 8.60 19.98
C SER A 241 -47.72 9.49 19.53
N GLN A 242 -47.76 9.86 18.24
CA GLN A 242 -48.88 10.62 17.67
C GLN A 242 -50.19 9.82 17.67
N LEU A 243 -50.12 8.52 17.41
CA LEU A 243 -51.28 7.63 17.39
C LEU A 243 -51.85 7.45 18.80
N VAL A 244 -50.99 7.27 19.80
CA VAL A 244 -51.39 7.19 21.22
C VAL A 244 -52.02 8.50 21.67
N GLU A 245 -51.44 9.66 21.34
CA GLU A 245 -52.00 10.97 21.69
C GLU A 245 -53.40 11.17 21.08
N LYS A 246 -53.61 10.74 19.82
CA LYS A 246 -54.91 10.79 19.15
C LYS A 246 -55.96 9.87 19.77
N VAL A 247 -55.57 8.69 20.27
CA VAL A 247 -56.50 7.69 20.81
C VAL A 247 -56.83 7.93 22.29
N THR A 248 -55.84 8.36 23.08
CA THR A 248 -56.00 8.51 24.54
C THR A 248 -56.18 9.95 25.02
N GLY A 249 -55.93 10.94 24.16
CA GLY A 249 -56.03 12.37 24.52
C GLY A 249 -54.97 12.85 25.51
N THR A 250 -54.08 11.96 25.95
CA THR A 250 -52.97 12.24 26.87
C THR A 250 -51.64 12.25 26.13
N LYS A 251 -50.85 13.31 26.35
CA LYS A 251 -49.49 13.39 25.82
C LYS A 251 -48.60 12.39 26.53
N VAL A 252 -48.04 11.44 25.77
CA VAL A 252 -46.99 10.55 26.27
C VAL A 252 -45.71 11.37 26.46
N PRO A 253 -45.14 11.45 27.67
CA PRO A 253 -43.87 12.13 27.87
C PRO A 253 -42.78 11.38 27.12
N ARG A 254 -42.09 12.08 26.21
CA ARG A 254 -40.95 11.55 25.44
C ARG A 254 -39.88 11.13 26.45
N LYS A 255 -39.69 9.83 26.68
CA LYS A 255 -38.60 9.34 27.54
C LYS A 255 -37.29 9.82 26.92
N SER A 256 -36.57 10.66 27.66
CA SER A 256 -35.20 11.06 27.34
C SER A 256 -34.39 9.79 27.11
N THR A 257 -33.83 9.68 25.90
CA THR A 257 -32.96 8.60 25.43
C THR A 257 -32.11 8.05 26.57
N VAL A 258 -32.34 6.78 26.94
CA VAL A 258 -31.44 6.04 27.81
C VAL A 258 -30.05 6.10 27.18
N ASN A 259 -29.08 6.62 27.93
CA ASN A 259 -27.72 6.87 27.48
C ASN A 259 -26.98 5.52 27.37
N ILE A 260 -27.20 4.79 26.27
CA ILE A 260 -26.62 3.45 26.00
C ILE A 260 -25.08 3.51 25.85
N ALA A 261 -24.50 4.70 25.73
CA ALA A 261 -23.04 4.91 25.68
C ALA A 261 -22.29 4.34 26.90
N HIS A 262 -22.95 4.16 28.05
CA HIS A 262 -22.31 3.60 29.23
C HIS A 262 -22.14 2.07 29.18
N ASN A 263 -22.95 1.35 28.39
CA ASN A 263 -22.91 -0.13 28.37
C ASN A 263 -21.89 -0.71 27.37
N PHE A 264 -21.56 0.02 26.29
CA PHE A 264 -20.59 -0.47 25.30
C PHE A 264 -19.16 -0.51 25.85
N ARG A 265 -18.78 0.47 26.71
CA ARG A 265 -17.45 0.52 27.30
C ARG A 265 -17.20 -0.61 28.31
N SER A 266 -18.25 -1.14 28.92
CA SER A 266 -18.16 -2.28 29.84
C SER A 266 -17.97 -3.62 29.12
N MET A 267 -18.47 -3.76 27.89
CA MET A 267 -18.36 -4.99 27.10
C MET A 267 -17.01 -5.12 26.40
N GLU A 268 -16.42 -4.01 25.97
CA GLU A 268 -15.10 -3.98 25.32
C GLU A 268 -13.96 -4.36 26.30
N VAL A 269 -14.06 -3.92 27.56
CA VAL A 269 -13.12 -4.29 28.63
C VAL A 269 -13.18 -5.79 28.96
N ALA A 270 -14.38 -6.41 28.89
CA ALA A 270 -14.55 -7.84 29.13
C ALA A 270 -13.97 -8.72 28.00
N SER A 271 -14.03 -8.24 26.75
CA SER A 271 -13.43 -8.95 25.61
C SER A 271 -11.90 -8.90 25.62
N THR A 272 -11.29 -7.76 25.98
CA THR A 272 -9.83 -7.65 26.10
C THR A 272 -9.23 -8.43 27.27
N ALA A 273 -10.00 -8.71 28.33
CA ALA A 273 -9.53 -9.52 29.45
C ALA A 273 -9.36 -11.01 29.10
N HIS A 274 -10.12 -11.52 28.13
CA HIS A 274 -10.05 -12.92 27.71
C HIS A 274 -8.90 -13.21 26.72
N GLN A 275 -8.26 -12.19 26.15
CA GLN A 275 -7.23 -12.35 25.12
C GLN A 275 -5.79 -12.34 25.67
N HIS A 276 -5.62 -12.17 26.98
CA HIS A 276 -4.33 -12.18 27.68
C HIS A 276 -4.11 -13.41 28.57
N VAL A 277 -4.98 -14.42 28.49
CA VAL A 277 -4.82 -15.70 29.20
C VAL A 277 -4.95 -16.85 28.21
N PHE A 278 -4.03 -16.92 27.26
CA PHE A 278 -3.58 -18.14 26.57
C PHE A 278 -2.19 -17.90 25.99
#